data_AF-A0A4U9D6R1-F1
#
_entry.id   AF-A0A4U9D6R1-F1
#
_cell.length_a   1.000
_cell.length_b   1.000
_cell.length_c   1.000
_cell.angle_alpha   90.00
_cell.angle_beta   90.00
_cell.angle_gamma   90.00
#
_symmetry.space_group_name_H-M   'P 1'
#
loop_
_entity.id
_entity.type
_entity.pdbx_description
1 polymer ?
#
loop_
_entity_poly.entity_id
_entity_poly.type
_entity_poly.pdbx_seq_one_letter_code
_entity_poly.pdbx_strand_id
1 'polypeptide(L)'
;MSAEISPLAVRSPAASRPLWLRLRRSQPFTLSVLMCCLALLWVSPFIWMLATSFSATTFGEDMASLLPRLPLTLDNFRDAWASADWLSLYANTLIFTFGTFFVQLLTITTAGYVFACHEFRGKQTLFLLFLVQLMIMPVVMMVPNMLTLKTFGLLNTLTG
;
A
#
# COMPACT_ATOMS: atom_id res chain seq x y z
N MET A 1 73.31 4.08 -30.33
CA MET A 1 72.05 4.77 -30.62
C MET A 1 70.96 3.72 -30.71
N SER A 2 70.33 3.40 -29.57
CA SER A 2 69.06 2.66 -29.43
C SER A 2 68.87 2.30 -27.95
N ALA A 3 68.34 3.22 -27.16
CA ALA A 3 67.87 2.92 -25.81
C ALA A 3 66.45 2.34 -25.95
N GLU A 4 66.30 1.05 -25.68
CA GLU A 4 64.99 0.41 -25.55
C GLU A 4 64.27 0.98 -24.33
N ILE A 5 63.18 1.69 -24.57
CA ILE A 5 62.26 2.14 -23.53
C ILE A 5 61.39 0.94 -23.20
N SER A 6 61.79 0.16 -22.19
CA SER A 6 60.94 -0.86 -21.59
C SER A 6 59.75 -0.16 -20.91
N PRO A 7 58.50 -0.36 -21.36
CA PRO A 7 57.36 0.27 -20.73
C PRO A 7 57.18 -0.34 -19.35
N LEU A 8 57.37 0.48 -18.31
CA LEU A 8 57.07 0.12 -16.93
C LEU A 8 55.61 -0.33 -16.84
N ALA A 9 55.41 -1.64 -16.68
CA ALA A 9 54.12 -2.23 -16.42
C ALA A 9 53.58 -1.67 -15.09
N VAL A 10 52.73 -0.65 -15.17
CA VAL A 10 51.93 -0.16 -14.05
C VAL A 10 51.04 -1.31 -13.64
N ARG A 11 51.44 -2.03 -12.59
CA ARG A 11 50.59 -3.03 -11.95
C ARG A 11 49.41 -2.28 -11.35
N SER A 12 48.26 -2.27 -12.04
CA SER A 12 47.01 -1.86 -11.42
C SER A 12 46.82 -2.67 -10.14
N PRO A 13 46.66 -2.05 -8.97
CA PRO A 13 46.33 -2.79 -7.76
C PRO A 13 44.99 -3.49 -8.02
N ALA A 14 44.97 -4.82 -7.84
CA ALA A 14 43.76 -5.61 -7.95
C ALA A 14 42.69 -4.99 -7.04
N ALA A 15 41.60 -4.50 -7.64
CA ALA A 15 40.48 -3.92 -6.90
C ALA A 15 39.98 -4.94 -5.88
N SER A 16 40.15 -4.64 -4.59
CA SER A 16 39.62 -5.43 -3.50
C SER A 16 38.10 -5.51 -3.67
N ARG A 17 37.58 -6.72 -3.93
CA ARG A 17 36.13 -6.95 -4.01
C ARG A 17 35.47 -6.40 -2.75
N PRO A 18 34.41 -5.57 -2.85
CA PRO A 18 33.88 -4.89 -1.69
C PRO A 18 33.26 -5.88 -0.70
N LEU A 19 33.58 -5.70 0.58
CA LEU A 19 33.29 -6.63 1.68
C LEU A 19 31.77 -6.84 1.89
N TRP A 20 30.93 -5.92 1.41
CA TRP A 20 29.46 -6.03 1.49
C TRP A 20 28.88 -7.20 0.68
N LEU A 21 29.58 -7.73 -0.33
CA LEU A 21 29.17 -8.92 -1.08
C LEU A 21 29.43 -10.23 -0.32
N ARG A 22 30.19 -10.20 0.80
CA ARG A 22 30.43 -11.35 1.68
C ARG A 22 29.37 -11.52 2.77
N LEU A 23 28.41 -10.61 2.89
CA LEU A 23 27.21 -10.79 3.72
C LEU A 23 26.19 -11.70 3.02
N ARG A 24 26.66 -12.82 2.43
CA ARG A 24 25.78 -13.93 2.03
C ARG A 24 25.29 -14.59 3.31
N ARG A 25 24.20 -14.00 3.77
CA ARG A 25 23.36 -14.25 4.93
C ARG A 25 23.06 -15.74 5.08
N SER A 26 23.80 -16.43 5.94
CA SER A 26 23.27 -17.62 6.61
C SER A 26 22.12 -17.14 7.49
N GLN A 27 20.89 -17.19 6.98
CA GLN A 27 19.71 -16.96 7.82
C GLN A 27 19.75 -18.05 8.89
N PRO A 28 19.93 -17.72 10.18
CA PRO A 28 19.85 -18.73 11.21
C PRO A 28 18.43 -19.30 11.15
N PHE A 29 18.30 -20.64 11.22
CA PHE A 29 17.02 -21.35 11.24
C PHE A 29 15.99 -20.69 12.19
N THR A 30 16.47 -20.16 13.31
CA THR A 30 15.71 -19.39 14.30
C THR A 30 15.01 -18.15 13.72
N LEU A 31 15.65 -17.41 12.81
CA LEU A 31 15.06 -16.22 12.20
C LEU A 31 13.96 -16.60 11.21
N SER A 32 14.14 -17.70 10.47
CA SER A 32 13.09 -18.24 9.59
C SER A 32 11.87 -18.73 10.38
N VAL A 33 12.08 -19.42 11.51
CA VAL A 33 10.99 -19.86 12.39
C VAL A 33 10.25 -18.66 12.99
N LEU A 34 10.97 -17.65 13.47
CA LEU A 34 10.37 -16.42 14.02
C LEU A 34 9.51 -15.70 12.98
N MET A 35 10.00 -15.54 11.75
CA MET A 35 9.24 -14.93 10.67
C MET A 35 8.00 -15.75 10.28
N CYS A 36 8.10 -17.08 10.29
CA CYS A 36 6.97 -17.97 10.04
C CYS A 36 5.89 -17.82 11.11
N CYS A 37 6.25 -17.82 12.40
CA CYS A 37 5.30 -17.60 13.49
C CYS A 37 4.62 -16.23 13.40
N LEU A 38 5.37 -15.17 13.07
CA LEU A 38 4.81 -13.83 12.92
C LEU A 38 3.85 -13.77 11.72
N ALA A 39 4.19 -14.43 10.61
CA ALA A 39 3.31 -14.53 9.45
C ALA A 39 2.01 -15.29 9.78
N LEU A 40 2.08 -16.39 10.51
CA LEU A 40 0.89 -17.14 10.96
C LEU A 40 0.00 -16.29 11.87
N LEU A 41 0.58 -15.50 12.76
CA LEU A 41 -0.17 -14.57 13.62
C LEU A 41 -0.90 -13.52 12.76
N TRP A 42 -0.24 -12.94 11.77
CA TRP A 42 -0.84 -11.95 10.86
C TRP A 42 -1.95 -12.54 9.96
N VAL A 43 -1.82 -13.80 9.56
CA VAL A 43 -2.79 -14.48 8.69
C VAL A 43 -3.97 -15.06 9.51
N SER A 44 -3.84 -15.19 10.82
CA SER A 44 -4.89 -15.72 11.70
C SER A 44 -6.29 -15.10 11.51
N PRO A 45 -6.50 -13.76 11.42
CA PRO A 45 -7.84 -13.21 11.19
C PRO A 45 -8.40 -13.57 9.81
N PHE A 46 -7.55 -13.76 8.79
CA PHE A 46 -7.98 -14.19 7.46
C PHE A 46 -8.40 -15.66 7.45
N ILE A 47 -7.68 -16.52 8.16
CA ILE A 47 -8.07 -17.93 8.33
C ILE A 47 -9.43 -18.01 9.04
N TRP A 48 -9.62 -17.22 10.10
CA TRP A 48 -10.89 -17.14 10.80
C TRP A 48 -12.01 -16.61 9.91
N MET A 49 -11.77 -15.55 9.13
CA MET A 49 -12.74 -15.01 8.16
C MET A 49 -13.16 -16.06 7.11
N LEU A 50 -12.21 -16.86 6.61
CA LEU A 50 -12.52 -17.94 5.68
C LEU A 50 -13.34 -19.04 6.38
N ALA A 51 -12.94 -19.48 7.57
CA ALA A 51 -13.66 -20.50 8.33
C ALA A 51 -15.11 -20.09 8.65
N THR A 52 -15.34 -18.84 9.03
CA THR A 52 -16.69 -18.34 9.32
C THR A 52 -17.52 -18.16 8.05
N SER A 53 -16.92 -17.80 6.91
CA SER A 53 -17.64 -17.63 5.64
C SER A 53 -18.33 -18.91 5.16
N PHE A 54 -17.75 -20.09 5.44
CA PHE A 54 -18.34 -21.39 5.11
C PHE A 54 -19.22 -21.99 6.21
N SER A 55 -19.33 -21.36 7.38
CA SER A 55 -20.08 -21.89 8.51
C SER A 55 -21.58 -21.55 8.39
N ALA A 56 -22.46 -22.54 8.57
CA ALA A 56 -23.91 -22.38 8.43
C ALA A 56 -24.58 -21.45 9.46
N THR A 57 -23.92 -21.18 10.60
CA THR A 57 -24.45 -20.30 11.65
C THR A 57 -23.48 -19.14 11.90
N THR A 58 -23.79 -17.96 11.36
CA THR A 58 -22.96 -16.75 11.50
C THR A 58 -23.16 -16.04 12.85
N PHE A 59 -24.30 -16.26 13.53
CA PHE A 59 -24.68 -15.57 14.76
C PHE A 59 -25.07 -16.58 15.84
N GLY A 60 -24.14 -16.90 16.75
CA GLY A 60 -24.36 -17.83 17.86
C GLY A 60 -23.26 -17.76 18.91
N GLU A 61 -23.45 -18.49 20.02
CA GLU A 61 -22.58 -18.47 21.22
C GLU A 61 -21.11 -18.85 20.97
N ASP A 62 -20.78 -19.37 19.78
CA ASP A 62 -19.48 -19.92 19.40
C ASP A 62 -18.74 -19.12 18.29
N MET A 63 -19.05 -17.82 18.14
CA MET A 63 -18.41 -16.92 17.14
C MET A 63 -16.87 -16.87 17.21
N ALA A 64 -16.28 -17.27 18.34
CA ALA A 64 -14.82 -17.32 18.57
C ALA A 64 -14.15 -18.65 18.17
N SER A 65 -14.87 -19.62 17.60
CA SER A 65 -14.28 -20.90 17.20
C SER A 65 -13.39 -20.74 15.96
N LEU A 66 -12.14 -21.23 16.04
CA LEU A 66 -11.19 -21.22 14.92
C LEU A 66 -11.46 -22.31 13.88
N LEU A 67 -12.24 -23.35 14.23
CA LEU A 67 -12.61 -24.41 13.30
C LEU A 67 -14.04 -24.23 12.79
N PRO A 68 -14.28 -24.30 11.46
CA PRO A 68 -15.62 -24.37 10.92
C PRO A 68 -16.29 -25.66 11.40
N ARG A 69 -17.46 -25.56 12.04
CA ARG A 69 -18.28 -26.74 12.35
C ARG A 69 -19.17 -27.08 11.16
N LEU A 70 -19.34 -28.38 10.92
CA LEU A 70 -20.24 -28.88 9.88
C LEU A 70 -21.70 -28.55 10.22
N PRO A 71 -22.57 -28.28 9.23
CA PRO A 71 -22.32 -28.36 7.79
C PRO A 71 -21.63 -27.11 7.21
N LEU A 72 -20.65 -27.35 6.35
CA LEU A 72 -20.11 -26.30 5.49
C LEU A 72 -21.17 -25.95 4.45
N THR A 73 -21.55 -24.68 4.37
CA THR A 73 -22.59 -24.22 3.43
C THR A 73 -22.06 -23.09 2.55
N LEU A 74 -22.56 -23.04 1.32
CA LEU A 74 -22.30 -21.94 0.38
C LEU A 74 -23.43 -20.91 0.38
N ASP A 75 -24.43 -21.09 1.25
CA ASP A 75 -25.61 -20.23 1.31
C ASP A 75 -25.25 -18.81 1.72
N ASN A 76 -24.28 -18.62 2.63
CA ASN A 76 -23.74 -17.30 2.98
C ASN A 76 -23.23 -16.53 1.75
N PHE A 77 -22.60 -17.20 0.79
CA PHE A 77 -22.12 -16.56 -0.44
C PHE A 77 -23.26 -16.19 -1.37
N ARG A 78 -24.29 -17.03 -1.46
CA ARG A 78 -25.48 -16.77 -2.28
C ARG A 78 -26.30 -15.61 -1.71
N ASP A 79 -26.50 -15.61 -0.40
CA ASP A 79 -27.21 -14.54 0.32
C ASP A 79 -26.43 -13.23 0.25
N ALA A 80 -25.11 -13.29 0.44
CA ALA A 80 -24.24 -12.12 0.26
C ALA A 80 -24.37 -11.57 -1.15
N TRP A 81 -24.29 -12.41 -2.19
CA TRP A 81 -24.40 -11.96 -3.59
C TRP A 81 -25.78 -11.39 -3.93
N ALA A 82 -26.85 -11.90 -3.33
CA ALA A 82 -28.22 -11.40 -3.53
C ALA A 82 -28.55 -10.14 -2.71
N SER A 83 -27.75 -9.80 -1.69
CA SER A 83 -28.04 -8.71 -0.76
C SER A 83 -27.98 -7.30 -1.38
N ALA A 84 -27.22 -7.11 -2.45
CA ALA A 84 -27.04 -5.81 -3.08
C ALA A 84 -26.71 -5.95 -4.58
N ASP A 85 -26.88 -4.85 -5.33
CA ASP A 85 -26.35 -4.73 -6.68
C ASP A 85 -24.83 -4.49 -6.63
N TRP A 86 -24.09 -5.57 -6.37
CA TRP A 86 -22.63 -5.56 -6.27
C TRP A 86 -21.98 -5.06 -7.55
N LEU A 87 -22.55 -5.33 -8.72
CA LEU A 87 -21.96 -4.93 -9.99
C LEU A 87 -21.92 -3.41 -10.11
N SER A 88 -23.02 -2.74 -9.77
CA SER A 88 -23.08 -1.27 -9.71
C SER A 88 -22.14 -0.71 -8.64
N LEU A 89 -22.11 -1.29 -7.44
CA LEU A 89 -21.22 -0.84 -6.37
C LEU A 89 -19.73 -0.96 -6.74
N TYR A 90 -19.34 -2.07 -7.38
CA TYR A 90 -17.98 -2.26 -7.87
C TYR A 90 -17.64 -1.30 -9.00
N ALA A 91 -18.54 -1.12 -9.97
CA ALA A 91 -18.32 -0.17 -11.07
C ALA A 91 -18.15 1.26 -10.54
N ASN A 92 -18.99 1.70 -9.61
CA ASN A 92 -18.92 3.03 -8.98
C ASN A 92 -17.57 3.22 -8.26
N THR A 93 -17.14 2.24 -7.47
CA THR A 93 -15.87 2.30 -6.74
C THR A 93 -14.67 2.29 -7.68
N LEU A 94 -14.73 1.50 -8.76
CA LEU A 94 -13.67 1.45 -9.77
C LEU A 94 -13.56 2.79 -10.49
N ILE A 95 -14.67 3.35 -10.97
CA ILE A 95 -14.68 4.66 -11.66
C ILE A 95 -14.14 5.74 -10.73
N PHE A 96 -14.60 5.78 -9.48
CA PHE A 96 -14.14 6.75 -8.48
C PHE A 96 -12.64 6.61 -8.17
N THR A 97 -12.18 5.38 -7.91
CA THR A 97 -10.79 5.12 -7.53
C THR A 97 -9.84 5.39 -8.69
N PHE A 98 -10.17 4.93 -9.91
CA PHE A 98 -9.33 5.20 -11.09
C PHE A 98 -9.35 6.67 -11.47
N GLY A 99 -10.50 7.35 -11.39
CA GLY A 99 -10.61 8.78 -11.66
C GLY A 99 -9.75 9.61 -10.70
N THR A 100 -9.89 9.38 -9.39
CA THR A 100 -9.09 10.07 -8.37
C THR A 100 -7.60 9.73 -8.48
N PHE A 101 -7.26 8.46 -8.70
CA PHE A 101 -5.87 8.04 -8.91
C PHE A 101 -5.23 8.71 -10.11
N PHE A 102 -5.93 8.80 -11.26
CA PHE A 102 -5.39 9.42 -12.46
C PHE A 102 -5.10 10.91 -12.25
N VAL A 103 -6.04 11.64 -11.65
CA VAL A 103 -5.87 13.07 -11.33
C VAL A 103 -4.73 13.27 -10.32
N GLN A 104 -4.67 12.45 -9.27
CA GLN A 104 -3.59 12.50 -8.29
C GLN A 104 -2.24 12.20 -8.93
N LEU A 105 -2.14 11.17 -9.75
CA LEU A 105 -0.91 10.79 -10.43
C LEU A 105 -0.38 11.94 -11.28
N LEU A 106 -1.22 12.53 -12.13
CA LEU A 106 -0.82 13.68 -12.96
C LEU A 106 -0.39 14.89 -12.12
N THR A 107 -1.15 15.20 -11.07
CA THR A 107 -0.90 16.38 -10.24
C THR A 107 0.38 16.22 -9.41
N ILE A 108 0.56 15.07 -8.76
CA ILE A 108 1.70 14.80 -7.87
C ILE A 108 2.99 14.64 -8.68
N THR A 109 2.94 13.96 -9.85
CA THR A 109 4.13 13.80 -10.69
C THR A 109 4.60 15.14 -11.27
N THR A 110 3.69 15.96 -11.77
CA THR A 110 4.02 17.28 -12.31
C THR A 110 4.54 18.22 -11.21
N ALA A 111 3.85 18.26 -10.06
CA ALA A 111 4.29 19.05 -8.92
C ALA A 111 5.66 18.58 -8.41
N GLY A 112 5.84 17.27 -8.23
CA GLY A 112 7.10 16.66 -7.80
C GLY A 112 8.26 16.97 -8.76
N TYR A 113 8.01 16.92 -10.08
CA TYR A 113 8.99 17.27 -11.09
C TYR A 113 9.46 18.73 -10.97
N VAL A 114 8.52 19.68 -10.83
CA VAL A 114 8.87 21.10 -10.67
C VAL A 114 9.64 21.34 -9.37
N PHE A 115 9.25 20.68 -8.28
CA PHE A 115 9.98 20.78 -7.01
C PHE A 115 11.38 20.16 -7.05
N ALA A 116 11.58 19.08 -7.81
CA ALA A 116 12.87 18.38 -7.89
C ALA A 116 13.83 19.05 -8.88
N CYS A 117 13.35 19.44 -10.06
CA CYS A 117 14.19 19.88 -11.17
C CYS A 117 14.29 21.40 -11.32
N HIS A 118 13.39 22.19 -10.71
CA HIS A 118 13.38 23.64 -10.85
C HIS A 118 13.59 24.36 -9.49
N GLU A 119 14.42 25.40 -9.50
CA GLU A 119 14.55 26.34 -8.38
C GLU A 119 13.71 27.58 -8.67
N PHE A 120 12.59 27.74 -7.97
CA PHE A 120 11.67 28.86 -8.14
C PHE A 120 11.51 29.65 -6.85
N ARG A 121 11.24 30.96 -6.98
CA ARG A 121 11.03 31.86 -5.85
C ARG A 121 9.70 31.47 -5.15
N GLY A 122 9.78 31.01 -3.89
CA GLY A 122 8.62 30.53 -3.12
C GLY A 122 8.58 29.01 -2.85
N LYS A 123 9.56 28.24 -3.34
CA LYS A 123 9.67 26.79 -3.12
C LYS A 123 9.59 26.39 -1.64
N GLN A 124 10.29 27.11 -0.77
CA GLN A 124 10.31 26.82 0.66
C GLN A 124 8.97 27.12 1.34
N THR A 125 8.26 28.16 0.91
CA THR A 125 6.92 28.49 1.43
C THR A 125 5.89 27.42 1.04
N LEU A 126 5.88 27.00 -0.22
CA LEU A 126 4.97 25.93 -0.67
C LEU A 126 5.31 24.58 0.00
N PHE A 127 6.59 24.28 0.18
CA PHE A 127 7.01 23.09 0.92
C PHE A 127 6.51 23.11 2.37
N LEU A 128 6.64 24.25 3.05
CA LEU A 128 6.13 24.42 4.41
C LEU A 128 4.60 24.30 4.46
N LEU A 129 3.88 24.81 3.46
CA LEU A 129 2.43 24.67 3.35
C LEU A 129 2.00 23.19 3.20
N PHE A 130 2.74 22.39 2.42
CA PHE A 130 2.52 20.95 2.36
C PHE A 130 2.76 20.26 3.71
N LEU A 131 3.80 20.66 4.45
CA LEU A 131 4.03 20.12 5.80
C LEU A 131 2.87 20.46 6.74
N VAL A 132 2.37 21.70 6.72
CA VAL A 132 1.19 22.10 7.50
C VAL A 132 -0.02 21.24 7.13
N GLN A 133 -0.26 21.01 5.84
CA GLN A 133 -1.35 20.17 5.36
C GLN A 133 -1.25 18.73 5.88
N LEU A 134 -0.04 18.15 5.96
CA LEU A 134 0.19 16.80 6.51
C LEU A 134 -0.04 16.73 8.03
N MET A 135 0.10 17.84 8.75
CA MET A 135 -0.17 17.90 10.20
C MET A 135 -1.67 18.01 10.51
N ILE A 136 -2.48 18.46 9.56
CA ILE A 136 -3.93 18.53 9.72
C ILE A 136 -4.50 17.12 9.69
N MET A 137 -5.13 16.70 10.79
CA MET A 137 -5.77 15.40 10.88
C MET A 137 -7.00 15.33 9.95
N PRO A 138 -7.11 14.32 9.06
CA PRO A 138 -8.17 14.26 8.06
C PRO A 138 -9.58 14.19 8.65
N VAL A 139 -9.72 13.66 9.87
CA VAL A 139 -11.02 13.57 10.58
C VAL A 139 -11.63 14.94 10.85
N VAL A 140 -10.82 15.95 11.17
CA VAL A 140 -11.30 17.32 11.43
C VAL A 140 -11.84 17.97 10.15
N MET A 141 -11.29 17.58 9.00
CA MET A 141 -11.71 18.08 7.68
C MET A 141 -12.96 17.36 7.14
N MET A 142 -13.44 16.29 7.77
CA MET A 142 -14.57 15.50 7.27
C MET A 142 -15.87 16.32 7.21
N VAL A 143 -16.23 17.00 8.31
CA VAL A 143 -17.43 17.84 8.39
C VAL A 143 -17.42 19.01 7.39
N PRO A 144 -16.37 19.84 7.33
CA PRO A 144 -16.35 20.95 6.37
C PRO A 144 -16.35 20.48 4.91
N ASN A 145 -15.69 19.36 4.58
CA ASN A 145 -15.76 18.79 3.24
C ASN A 145 -17.19 18.38 2.87
N MET A 146 -17.93 17.76 3.80
CA MET A 146 -19.34 17.41 3.58
C MET A 146 -20.23 18.63 3.36
N LEU A 147 -20.05 19.70 4.13
CA LEU A 147 -20.78 20.97 3.93
C LEU A 147 -20.45 21.61 2.58
N THR A 148 -19.20 21.51 2.15
CA THR A 148 -18.75 22.00 0.84
C THR A 148 -19.43 21.23 -0.29
N LEU A 149 -19.45 19.90 -0.21
CA LEU A 149 -20.15 19.03 -1.17
C LEU A 149 -21.66 19.30 -1.20
N LYS A 150 -22.27 19.54 -0.03
CA LYS A 150 -23.67 19.97 0.09
C LYS A 150 -23.93 21.28 -0.63
N THR A 151 -23.07 22.27 -0.45
CA THR A 151 -23.21 23.59 -1.06
C THR A 151 -23.10 23.52 -2.59
N PHE A 152 -22.25 22.64 -3.10
CA PHE A 152 -22.14 22.36 -4.53
C PHE A 152 -23.22 21.43 -5.09
N GLY A 153 -24.13 20.93 -4.24
CA GLY A 153 -25.19 20.00 -4.67
C GLY A 153 -24.67 18.64 -5.14
N LEU A 154 -23.42 18.30 -4.80
CA LEU A 154 -22.74 17.09 -5.26
C LEU A 154 -23.07 15.87 -4.40
N LEU A 155 -23.84 16.01 -3.32
CA LEU A 155 -24.12 14.90 -2.39
C LEU A 155 -24.72 13.68 -3.10
N ASN A 156 -24.16 12.50 -2.80
CA ASN A 156 -24.56 11.20 -3.35
C ASN A 156 -24.31 11.07 -4.86
N THR A 157 -23.24 11.67 -5.38
CA THR A 157 -22.84 11.51 -6.78
C THR A 157 -21.48 10.82 -6.89
N LEU A 158 -21.15 10.28 -8.07
CA LEU A 158 -19.81 9.74 -8.31
C LEU A 158 -18.71 10.81 -8.24
N THR A 159 -19.11 12.08 -8.34
CA THR A 159 -18.23 13.24 -8.30
C THR A 159 -18.16 13.91 -6.92
N GLY A 160 -19.01 13.52 -5.95
CA GLY A 160 -19.02 14.09 -4.60
C GLY A 160 -20.01 13.49 -3.60
#